data_AF-A0A3N0ZI02-F1
#
_entry.id   AF-A0A3N0ZI02-F1
#
_cell.length_a   1.000
_cell.length_b   1.000
_cell.length_c   1.000
_cell.angle_alpha   90.00
_cell.angle_beta   90.00
_cell.angle_gamma   90.00
#
_symmetry.space_group_name_H-M   'P 1'
#
loop_
_entity.id
_entity.type
_entity.pdbx_description
1 polymer ?
#
loop_
_entity_poly.entity_id
_entity_poly.type
_entity_poly.pdbx_seq_one_letter_code
_entity_poly.pdbx_strand_id
1 'polypeptide(L)'
;MLLTIFATYGNWSQLKYEIKCEPYLIQLSYDSLLAQVGIKEASGHNDGAVQKYQNLFGVSRQPYCQMLQYWCFSVNAKQKSDIPIPKSALAISSYNYAKKKGYAVSYEPAIHDLLVYQNSGDITGHVERIIETGELGWVTVIAGNTSNGKTGNQREGNGVYKRERNIYHPLSRILLIKGLVGFIPIGNTAEKQGCNVK
;
A
#
# COMPACT_ATOMS: atom_id res chain seq x y z
N MET A 1 30.57 -37.62 -7.58
CA MET A 1 30.81 -36.33 -6.91
C MET A 1 29.61 -35.43 -7.23
N LEU A 2 28.58 -35.47 -6.38
CA LEU A 2 27.38 -34.65 -6.57
C LEU A 2 27.70 -33.23 -6.09
N LEU A 3 27.76 -32.28 -7.02
CA LEU A 3 27.96 -30.86 -6.72
C LEU A 3 26.68 -30.32 -6.09
N THR A 4 26.66 -30.16 -4.77
CA THR A 4 25.57 -29.48 -4.07
C THR A 4 25.76 -27.97 -4.22
N ILE A 5 24.98 -27.35 -5.11
CA ILE A 5 24.93 -25.90 -5.25
C ILE A 5 24.19 -25.36 -4.02
N PHE A 6 24.93 -24.80 -3.06
CA PHE A 6 24.34 -23.94 -2.03
C PHE A 6 23.93 -22.63 -2.69
N ALA A 7 22.67 -22.54 -3.12
CA ALA A 7 22.07 -21.26 -3.44
C ALA A 7 22.00 -20.45 -2.13
N THR A 8 22.84 -19.43 -2.01
CA THR A 8 22.74 -18.43 -0.95
C THR A 8 21.47 -17.62 -1.20
N TYR A 9 20.36 -18.08 -0.61
CA TYR A 9 19.15 -17.27 -0.51
C TYR A 9 19.51 -16.05 0.33
N GLY A 10 19.78 -14.93 -0.33
CA GLY A 10 19.84 -13.64 0.34
C GLY A 10 18.51 -13.45 1.07
N ASN A 11 18.55 -13.45 2.40
CA ASN A 11 17.41 -13.09 3.24
C ASN A 11 17.13 -11.59 3.03
N TRP A 12 16.46 -11.25 1.92
CA TRP A 12 15.82 -9.96 1.76
C TRP A 12 14.63 -9.93 2.71
N SER A 13 14.91 -9.64 3.98
CA SER A 13 13.86 -9.41 4.96
C SER A 13 13.06 -8.20 4.50
N GLN A 14 11.76 -8.38 4.28
CA GLN A 14 10.85 -7.28 3.99
C GLN A 14 10.87 -6.30 5.16
N LEU A 15 10.79 -5.01 4.85
CA LEU A 15 10.85 -3.94 5.85
C LEU A 15 9.53 -3.17 5.87
N LYS A 16 9.20 -2.67 7.06
CA LYS A 16 8.16 -1.67 7.26
C LYS A 16 8.83 -0.34 7.52
N TYR A 17 8.32 0.70 6.88
CA TYR A 17 8.71 2.08 7.15
C TYR A 17 7.52 2.86 7.65
N GLU A 18 7.71 3.62 8.72
CA GLU A 18 6.66 4.45 9.29
C GLU A 18 6.94 5.93 9.03
N ILE A 19 5.93 6.65 8.54
CA ILE A 19 6.00 8.10 8.29
C ILE A 19 5.02 8.85 9.17
N LYS A 20 5.38 10.08 9.54
CA LYS A 20 4.50 10.95 10.34
C LYS A 20 3.27 11.36 9.53
N CYS A 21 2.11 11.36 10.18
CA CYS A 21 0.85 11.78 9.61
C CYS A 21 0.00 12.45 10.69
N GLU A 22 -0.82 13.42 10.30
CA GLU A 22 -1.79 14.02 11.20
C GLU A 22 -2.79 12.96 11.71
N PRO A 23 -3.02 12.84 13.04
CA PRO A 23 -3.86 11.76 13.59
C PRO A 23 -5.26 11.72 12.97
N TYR A 24 -5.89 12.89 12.80
CA TYR A 24 -7.22 13.01 12.20
C TYR A 24 -7.24 12.47 10.76
N LEU A 25 -6.13 12.66 10.02
CA LEU A 25 -6.05 12.34 8.61
C LEU A 25 -5.88 10.83 8.38
N ILE A 26 -5.25 10.11 9.32
CA ILE A 26 -5.16 8.65 9.28
C ILE A 26 -6.57 8.04 9.28
N GLN A 27 -7.43 8.48 10.20
CA GLN A 27 -8.79 7.98 10.34
C GLN A 27 -9.70 8.44 9.19
N LEU A 28 -9.76 9.73 8.88
CA LEU A 28 -10.67 10.21 7.83
C LEU A 28 -10.35 9.66 6.45
N SER A 29 -9.06 9.48 6.14
CA SER A 29 -8.65 8.81 4.89
C SER A 29 -9.04 7.33 4.88
N TYR A 30 -9.06 6.68 6.04
CA TYR A 30 -9.53 5.29 6.16
C TYR A 30 -11.04 5.20 5.93
N ASP A 31 -11.82 6.09 6.53
CA ASP A 31 -13.27 6.17 6.34
C ASP A 31 -13.62 6.47 4.87
N SER A 32 -12.86 7.38 4.25
CA SER A 32 -12.99 7.69 2.83
C SER A 32 -12.72 6.48 1.95
N LEU A 33 -11.71 5.67 2.29
CA LEU A 33 -11.40 4.44 1.58
C LEU A 33 -12.51 3.39 1.72
N LEU A 34 -13.05 3.21 2.94
CA LEU A 34 -14.17 2.31 3.19
C LEU A 34 -15.38 2.69 2.34
N ALA A 35 -15.69 3.97 2.23
CA ALA A 35 -16.77 4.47 1.38
C ALA A 35 -16.56 4.24 -0.12
N GLN A 36 -15.33 3.90 -0.55
CA GLN A 36 -15.06 3.58 -1.96
C GLN A 36 -15.33 2.11 -2.29
N VAL A 37 -15.46 1.23 -1.29
CA VAL A 37 -15.67 -0.20 -1.53
C VAL A 37 -16.96 -0.42 -2.33
N GLY A 38 -16.85 -1.20 -3.40
CA GLY A 38 -17.97 -1.49 -4.30
C GLY A 38 -18.10 -0.53 -5.48
N ILE A 39 -17.33 0.57 -5.52
CA ILE A 39 -17.23 1.40 -6.73
C ILE A 39 -16.60 0.59 -7.85
N LYS A 40 -17.29 0.55 -8.99
CA LYS A 40 -16.87 -0.15 -10.20
C LYS A 40 -16.53 0.85 -11.30
N GLU A 41 -15.68 0.40 -12.20
CA GLU A 41 -15.46 1.05 -13.47
C GLU A 41 -16.72 0.96 -14.35
N ALA A 42 -16.93 1.95 -15.22
CA ALA A 42 -18.10 1.96 -16.08
C ALA A 42 -18.01 0.89 -17.18
N SER A 43 -16.83 0.72 -17.77
CA SER A 43 -16.60 -0.23 -18.87
C SER A 43 -15.53 -1.29 -18.58
N GLY A 44 -14.95 -1.30 -17.37
CA GLY A 44 -13.78 -2.16 -17.05
C GLY A 44 -12.47 -1.66 -17.66
N HIS A 45 -12.40 -0.39 -18.04
CA HIS A 45 -11.22 0.24 -18.62
C HIS A 45 -10.81 1.50 -17.86
N ASN A 46 -10.75 1.40 -16.53
CA ASN A 46 -10.33 2.46 -15.61
C ASN A 46 -11.14 3.76 -15.78
N ASP A 47 -12.47 3.67 -15.94
CA ASP A 47 -13.34 4.81 -16.26
C ASP A 47 -14.61 4.88 -15.39
N GLY A 48 -15.40 5.95 -15.57
CA GLY A 48 -16.59 6.19 -14.76
C GLY A 48 -16.24 6.77 -13.38
N ALA A 49 -16.87 6.23 -12.33
CA ALA A 49 -16.76 6.77 -10.98
C ALA A 49 -15.32 6.78 -10.41
N VAL A 50 -14.43 5.91 -10.92
CA VAL A 50 -13.02 5.87 -10.52
C VAL A 50 -12.18 7.01 -11.10
N GLN A 51 -12.70 7.77 -12.08
CA GLN A 51 -11.96 8.89 -12.68
C GLN A 51 -11.64 10.00 -11.68
N LYS A 52 -12.42 10.14 -10.60
CA LYS A 52 -12.15 11.12 -9.53
C LYS A 52 -10.76 10.95 -8.90
N TYR A 53 -10.24 9.72 -8.85
CA TYR A 53 -8.88 9.45 -8.36
C TYR A 53 -7.83 9.96 -9.36
N GLN A 54 -8.08 9.75 -10.65
CA GLN A 54 -7.17 10.06 -11.74
C GLN A 54 -7.12 11.56 -12.06
N ASN A 55 -8.25 12.26 -11.91
CA ASN A 55 -8.37 13.70 -12.14
C ASN A 55 -7.39 14.52 -11.30
N LEU A 56 -7.07 14.07 -10.08
CA LEU A 56 -6.05 14.72 -9.24
C LEU A 56 -4.66 14.75 -9.89
N PHE A 57 -4.39 13.83 -10.82
CA PHE A 57 -3.12 13.64 -11.51
C PHE A 57 -3.15 14.12 -12.96
N GLY A 58 -4.29 14.60 -13.45
CA GLY A 58 -4.44 15.03 -14.85
C GLY A 58 -4.31 13.88 -15.86
N VAL A 59 -4.65 12.66 -15.46
CA VAL A 59 -4.60 11.46 -16.31
C VAL A 59 -5.97 10.81 -16.42
N SER A 60 -6.14 9.92 -17.40
CA SER A 60 -7.39 9.20 -17.64
C SER A 60 -7.13 7.78 -18.14
N ARG A 61 -8.03 6.87 -17.80
CA ARG A 61 -7.99 5.42 -18.11
C ARG A 61 -6.69 4.73 -17.67
N GLN A 62 -6.08 5.20 -16.58
CA GLN A 62 -4.86 4.66 -16.01
C GLN A 62 -5.13 3.81 -14.76
N PRO A 63 -4.26 2.83 -14.44
CA PRO A 63 -4.25 2.15 -13.15
C PRO A 63 -4.28 3.14 -11.99
N TYR A 64 -5.23 2.97 -11.08
CA TYR A 64 -5.53 3.98 -10.04
C TYR A 64 -5.34 3.49 -8.60
N CYS A 65 -4.67 2.35 -8.37
CA CYS A 65 -4.47 1.80 -7.02
C CYS A 65 -3.80 2.81 -6.06
N GLN A 66 -2.68 3.40 -6.45
CA GLN A 66 -2.00 4.45 -5.67
C GLN A 66 -2.77 5.77 -5.67
N MET A 67 -3.41 6.12 -6.80
CA MET A 67 -4.20 7.34 -6.90
C MET A 67 -5.40 7.33 -5.95
N LEU A 68 -6.03 6.17 -5.77
CA LEU A 68 -7.08 5.95 -4.78
C LEU A 68 -6.55 6.23 -3.37
N GLN A 69 -5.40 5.66 -3.00
CA GLN A 69 -4.81 5.90 -1.68
C GLN A 69 -4.54 7.39 -1.47
N TYR A 70 -3.90 8.05 -2.44
CA TYR A 70 -3.65 9.50 -2.40
C TYR A 70 -4.93 10.32 -2.30
N TRP A 71 -5.96 9.97 -3.09
CA TRP A 71 -7.26 10.64 -3.07
C TRP A 71 -7.93 10.55 -1.71
N CYS A 72 -7.86 9.39 -1.04
CA CYS A 72 -8.43 9.22 0.29
C CYS A 72 -7.80 10.16 1.32
N PHE A 73 -6.49 10.42 1.23
CA PHE A 73 -5.85 11.45 2.04
C PHE A 73 -6.25 12.86 1.58
N SER A 74 -6.26 13.12 0.28
CA SER A 74 -6.42 14.48 -0.24
C SER A 74 -7.80 15.09 0.02
N VAL A 75 -8.87 14.29 0.02
CA VAL A 75 -10.23 14.81 0.28
C VAL A 75 -10.46 15.26 1.72
N ASN A 76 -9.57 14.85 2.65
CA ASN A 76 -9.66 15.18 4.07
C ASN A 76 -8.55 16.13 4.54
N ALA A 77 -7.51 16.34 3.72
CA ALA A 77 -6.36 17.15 4.09
C ALA A 77 -6.72 18.63 4.10
N LYS A 78 -6.34 19.35 5.16
CA LYS A 78 -6.50 20.81 5.22
C LYS A 78 -5.53 21.52 4.29
N GLN A 79 -4.32 20.98 4.18
CA GLN A 79 -3.29 21.46 3.28
C GLN A 79 -2.65 20.30 2.52
N LYS A 80 -2.13 20.57 1.32
CA LYS A 80 -1.44 19.55 0.51
C LYS A 80 -0.21 18.96 1.22
N SER A 81 0.42 19.73 2.10
CA SER A 81 1.55 19.31 2.94
C SER A 81 1.21 18.25 3.97
N ASP A 82 -0.07 18.11 4.35
CA ASP A 82 -0.52 17.18 5.38
C ASP A 82 -0.58 15.74 4.85
N ILE A 83 -0.64 15.58 3.52
CA ILE A 83 -0.75 14.28 2.88
C ILE A 83 0.60 13.54 3.04
N PRO A 84 0.62 12.39 3.74
CA PRO A 84 1.87 11.74 4.14
C PRO A 84 2.56 11.02 2.97
N ILE A 85 1.85 10.72 1.89
CA ILE A 85 2.36 9.99 0.74
C ILE A 85 2.57 10.91 -0.48
N PRO A 86 3.55 10.60 -1.36
CA PRO A 86 3.83 11.44 -2.51
C PRO A 86 2.66 11.44 -3.49
N LYS A 87 2.46 12.58 -4.16
CA LYS A 87 1.56 12.68 -5.32
C LYS A 87 2.20 11.97 -6.52
N SER A 88 2.02 10.65 -6.61
CA SER A 88 2.44 9.84 -7.75
C SER A 88 1.38 8.80 -8.13
N ALA A 89 1.37 8.39 -9.40
CA ALA A 89 0.57 7.30 -9.92
C ALA A 89 1.17 5.91 -9.63
N LEU A 90 2.47 5.84 -9.31
CA LEU A 90 3.20 4.59 -9.16
C LEU A 90 3.04 4.02 -7.75
N ALA A 91 2.66 2.74 -7.64
CA ALA A 91 2.50 2.05 -6.36
C ALA A 91 3.75 2.10 -5.46
N ILE A 92 4.93 1.91 -6.07
CA ILE A 92 6.22 1.89 -5.35
C ILE A 92 6.59 3.24 -4.71
N SER A 93 5.98 4.35 -5.16
CA SER A 93 6.34 5.70 -4.74
C SER A 93 6.17 5.90 -3.22
N SER A 94 5.09 5.39 -2.63
CA SER A 94 4.83 5.48 -1.18
C SER A 94 5.92 4.79 -0.38
N TYR A 95 6.34 3.59 -0.79
CA TYR A 95 7.40 2.85 -0.12
C TYR A 95 8.76 3.54 -0.24
N ASN A 96 9.13 4.00 -1.44
CA ASN A 96 10.39 4.72 -1.64
C ASN A 96 10.43 6.04 -0.85
N TYR A 97 9.31 6.75 -0.77
CA TYR A 97 9.18 7.94 0.04
C TYR A 97 9.34 7.62 1.53
N ALA A 98 8.62 6.61 2.03
CA ALA A 98 8.71 6.18 3.42
C ALA A 98 10.11 5.70 3.80
N LYS A 99 10.78 4.97 2.92
CA LYS A 99 12.18 4.58 3.09
C LYS A 99 13.12 5.79 3.22
N LYS A 100 12.85 6.88 2.49
CA LYS A 100 13.67 8.10 2.49
C LYS A 100 13.37 9.04 3.65
N LYS A 101 12.12 9.08 4.13
CA LYS A 101 11.60 10.12 5.05
C LYS A 101 11.10 9.59 6.39
N GLY A 102 10.85 8.29 6.48
CA GLY A 102 10.33 7.63 7.66
C GLY A 102 11.40 6.89 8.45
N TYR A 103 10.93 6.01 9.33
CA TYR A 103 11.74 5.18 10.22
C TYR A 103 11.53 3.71 9.88
N ALA A 104 12.61 2.94 9.78
CA ALA A 104 12.51 1.49 9.65
C ALA A 104 12.03 0.90 10.99
N VAL A 105 11.07 -0.02 10.94
CA VAL A 105 10.53 -0.74 12.10
C VAL A 105 10.38 -2.24 11.79
N SER A 106 9.99 -3.04 12.78
CA SER A 106 9.71 -4.47 12.56
C SER A 106 8.62 -4.67 11.51
N TYR A 107 8.75 -5.75 10.73
CA TYR A 107 7.81 -6.09 9.66
C TYR A 107 6.53 -6.74 10.22
N GLU A 108 5.73 -5.91 10.89
CA GLU A 108 4.46 -6.29 11.49
C GLU A 108 3.33 -5.49 10.83
N PRO A 109 2.33 -6.17 10.24
CA PRO A 109 1.19 -5.49 9.64
C PRO A 109 0.34 -4.86 10.73
N ALA A 110 -0.09 -3.62 10.49
CA ALA A 110 -1.07 -2.93 11.31
C ALA A 110 -2.21 -2.41 10.44
N ILE A 111 -3.36 -2.17 11.08
CA ILE A 111 -4.46 -1.43 10.44
C ILE A 111 -3.91 -0.07 9.97
N HIS A 112 -4.39 0.36 8.80
CA HIS A 112 -3.97 1.54 8.05
C HIS A 112 -2.67 1.44 7.26
N ASP A 113 -1.83 0.43 7.50
CA ASP A 113 -0.61 0.25 6.71
C ASP A 113 -0.94 0.09 5.21
N LEU A 114 -0.10 0.66 4.36
CA LEU A 114 -0.09 0.35 2.94
C LEU A 114 0.77 -0.89 2.70
N LEU A 115 0.16 -1.90 2.10
CA LEU A 115 0.82 -3.08 1.58
C LEU A 115 1.27 -2.81 0.15
N VAL A 116 2.59 -2.71 -0.06
CA VAL A 116 3.17 -2.29 -1.34
C VAL A 116 3.81 -3.47 -2.05
N TYR A 117 3.43 -3.64 -3.30
CA TYR A 117 3.94 -4.64 -4.22
C TYR A 117 4.82 -3.98 -5.30
N GLN A 118 5.85 -4.68 -5.74
CA GLN A 118 6.70 -4.32 -6.87
C GLN A 118 6.94 -5.55 -7.72
N ASN A 119 6.71 -5.43 -9.03
CA ASN A 119 7.08 -6.49 -9.96
C ASN A 119 8.61 -6.55 -10.09
N SER A 120 9.19 -7.75 -10.00
CA SER A 120 10.63 -7.94 -10.14
C SER A 120 11.16 -7.37 -11.46
N GLY A 121 12.13 -6.46 -11.36
CA GLY A 121 12.73 -5.80 -12.53
C GLY A 121 11.92 -4.66 -13.13
N ASP A 122 10.81 -4.25 -12.52
CA ASP A 122 9.94 -3.18 -13.02
C ASP A 122 9.61 -2.14 -11.92
N ILE A 123 9.28 -0.92 -12.34
CA ILE A 123 8.74 0.16 -11.52
C ILE A 123 7.23 -0.01 -11.27
N THR A 124 6.56 -0.86 -12.05
CA THR A 124 5.15 -1.19 -11.85
C THR A 124 4.94 -2.06 -10.61
N GLY A 125 3.71 -2.04 -10.10
CA GLY A 125 3.36 -2.74 -8.89
C GLY A 125 1.93 -2.47 -8.48
N HIS A 126 1.64 -2.72 -7.21
CA HIS A 126 0.32 -2.51 -6.64
C HIS A 126 0.42 -1.98 -5.22
N VAL A 127 -0.65 -1.34 -4.75
CA VAL A 127 -0.75 -0.90 -3.37
C VAL A 127 -2.18 -1.08 -2.88
N GLU A 128 -2.28 -1.61 -1.68
CA GLU A 128 -3.52 -1.92 -1.00
C GLU A 128 -3.40 -1.37 0.43
N ARG A 129 -4.51 -1.04 1.09
CA ARG A 129 -4.48 -0.59 2.49
C ARG A 129 -5.06 -1.64 3.41
N ILE A 130 -4.34 -1.99 4.46
CA ILE A 130 -4.78 -2.95 5.48
C ILE A 130 -5.90 -2.34 6.30
N ILE A 131 -7.00 -3.09 6.40
CA ILE A 131 -8.18 -2.71 7.19
C ILE A 131 -8.40 -3.62 8.39
N GLU A 132 -7.92 -4.87 8.33
CA GLU A 132 -7.99 -5.83 9.43
C GLU A 132 -6.72 -6.70 9.42
N THR A 133 -6.25 -7.09 10.59
CA THR A 133 -5.12 -8.02 10.77
C THR A 133 -5.63 -9.29 11.43
N GLY A 134 -5.26 -10.44 10.86
CA GLY A 134 -5.53 -11.77 11.41
C GLY A 134 -4.24 -12.48 11.82
N GLU A 135 -4.40 -13.74 12.23
CA GLU A 135 -3.28 -14.57 12.64
C GLU A 135 -2.42 -15.02 11.44
N LEU A 136 -1.18 -15.42 11.72
CA LEU A 136 -0.29 -16.08 10.75
C LEU A 136 -0.07 -15.27 9.44
N GLY A 137 -0.09 -13.94 9.54
CA GLY A 137 0.15 -13.04 8.43
C GLY A 137 -1.04 -12.82 7.49
N TRP A 138 -2.24 -13.30 7.87
CA TRP A 138 -3.45 -12.95 7.14
C TRP A 138 -3.87 -11.51 7.42
N VAL A 139 -4.22 -10.77 6.38
CA VAL A 139 -4.73 -9.40 6.48
C VAL A 139 -5.88 -9.20 5.50
N THR A 140 -6.90 -8.45 5.93
CA THR A 140 -7.92 -7.92 5.01
C THR A 140 -7.47 -6.55 4.56
N VAL A 141 -7.51 -6.30 3.26
CA VAL A 141 -7.11 -5.05 2.61
C VAL A 141 -8.22 -4.49 1.75
N ILE A 142 -8.17 -3.19 1.46
CA ILE A 142 -8.92 -2.58 0.35
C ILE A 142 -7.96 -2.28 -0.79
N ALA A 143 -8.31 -2.78 -1.96
CA ALA A 143 -7.56 -2.65 -3.19
C ALA A 143 -8.43 -1.96 -4.25
N GLY A 144 -7.88 -0.94 -4.91
CA GLY A 144 -8.48 -0.33 -6.10
C GLY A 144 -7.79 -0.85 -7.36
N ASN A 145 -8.47 -0.80 -8.51
CA ASN A 145 -7.96 -1.36 -9.76
C ASN A 145 -7.64 -2.86 -9.62
N THR A 146 -8.60 -3.61 -9.07
CA THR A 146 -8.55 -5.08 -8.95
C THR A 146 -9.87 -5.69 -9.41
N SER A 147 -9.86 -6.94 -9.87
CA SER A 147 -11.07 -7.70 -10.20
C SER A 147 -11.77 -8.24 -8.95
N ASN A 148 -13.08 -8.54 -9.01
CA ASN A 148 -13.88 -9.09 -7.91
C ASN A 148 -13.33 -10.43 -7.34
N GLY A 149 -13.75 -10.85 -6.14
CA GLY A 149 -13.44 -12.16 -5.54
C GLY A 149 -12.42 -12.13 -4.40
N LYS A 150 -12.21 -13.25 -3.71
CA LYS A 150 -11.43 -13.27 -2.45
C LYS A 150 -9.98 -12.81 -2.59
N THR A 151 -9.32 -13.22 -3.68
CA THR A 151 -7.93 -12.85 -4.01
C THR A 151 -7.88 -11.68 -4.99
N GLY A 152 -8.76 -11.63 -5.99
CA GLY A 152 -8.75 -10.59 -7.02
C GLY A 152 -7.49 -10.61 -7.90
N ASN A 153 -7.59 -10.00 -9.08
CA ASN A 153 -6.50 -9.87 -10.03
C ASN A 153 -6.28 -8.40 -10.37
N GLN A 154 -5.06 -7.90 -10.14
CA GLN A 154 -4.71 -6.51 -10.45
C GLN A 154 -4.54 -6.25 -11.95
N ARG A 155 -4.30 -7.30 -12.77
CA ARG A 155 -4.17 -7.19 -14.23
C ARG A 155 -5.52 -6.96 -14.91
N GLU A 156 -6.58 -7.51 -14.34
CA GLU A 156 -7.96 -7.49 -14.83
C GLU A 156 -8.81 -6.44 -14.09
N GLY A 157 -8.19 -5.34 -13.64
CA GLY A 157 -8.81 -4.33 -12.78
C GLY A 157 -10.26 -3.99 -13.13
N ASN A 158 -11.11 -3.76 -12.12
CA ASN A 158 -12.55 -3.53 -12.34
C ASN A 158 -13.20 -2.58 -11.33
N GLY A 159 -12.55 -2.31 -10.20
CA GLY A 159 -13.13 -1.48 -9.15
C GLY A 159 -12.33 -1.50 -7.86
N VAL A 160 -13.02 -1.09 -6.78
CA VAL A 160 -12.49 -1.03 -5.42
C VAL A 160 -13.15 -2.09 -4.55
N TYR A 161 -12.36 -2.94 -3.92
CA TYR A 161 -12.88 -4.12 -3.23
C TYR A 161 -12.04 -4.52 -2.01
N LYS A 162 -12.68 -5.24 -1.08
CA LYS A 162 -12.00 -5.92 0.04
C LYS A 162 -11.34 -7.23 -0.42
N ARG A 163 -10.11 -7.50 0.01
CA ARG A 163 -9.34 -8.71 -0.32
C ARG A 163 -8.67 -9.30 0.89
N GLU A 164 -8.46 -10.61 0.86
CA GLU A 164 -7.61 -11.28 1.84
C GLU A 164 -6.22 -11.53 1.24
N ARG A 165 -5.18 -11.28 2.05
CA ARG A 165 -3.78 -11.50 1.70
C ARG A 165 -3.10 -12.26 2.82
N ASN A 166 -2.25 -13.21 2.48
CA ASN A 166 -1.24 -13.70 3.42
C ASN A 166 0.10 -13.05 3.07
N ILE A 167 0.59 -12.16 3.94
CA ILE A 167 1.82 -11.41 3.70
C ILE A 167 3.09 -12.16 4.08
N TYR A 168 2.95 -13.28 4.81
CA TYR A 168 4.07 -14.14 5.21
C TYR A 168 4.23 -15.37 4.32
N HIS A 169 3.28 -15.61 3.41
CA HIS A 169 3.35 -16.73 2.48
C HIS A 169 4.62 -16.63 1.61
N PRO A 170 5.48 -17.68 1.54
CA PRO A 170 6.78 -17.62 0.88
C PRO A 170 6.74 -17.10 -0.55
N LEU A 171 5.75 -17.53 -1.36
CA LEU A 171 5.60 -17.06 -2.75
C LEU A 171 5.21 -15.58 -2.84
N SER A 172 4.45 -15.06 -1.87
CA SER A 172 4.07 -13.65 -1.81
C SER A 172 5.26 -12.76 -1.40
N ARG A 173 6.16 -13.29 -0.55
CA ARG A 173 7.37 -12.60 -0.11
C ARG A 173 8.48 -12.58 -1.16
N ILE A 174 8.67 -13.69 -1.87
CA ILE A 174 9.77 -13.87 -2.82
C ILE A 174 9.52 -13.14 -4.15
N LEU A 175 8.25 -12.95 -4.55
CA LEU A 175 7.97 -12.55 -5.93
C LEU A 175 7.38 -11.15 -6.10
N LEU A 176 6.72 -10.55 -5.09
CA LEU A 176 5.92 -9.33 -5.33
C LEU A 176 5.84 -8.33 -4.17
N ILE A 177 5.80 -8.75 -2.90
CA ILE A 177 5.63 -7.77 -1.81
C ILE A 177 6.97 -7.08 -1.52
N LYS A 178 6.99 -5.76 -1.73
CA LYS A 178 8.15 -4.92 -1.45
C LYS A 178 8.30 -4.62 0.03
N GLY A 179 7.20 -4.31 0.71
CA GLY A 179 7.18 -4.00 2.12
C GLY A 179 5.90 -3.26 2.55
N LEU A 180 5.93 -2.73 3.77
CA LEU A 180 4.83 -2.01 4.39
C LEU A 180 5.16 -0.53 4.58
N VAL A 181 4.14 0.33 4.49
CA VAL A 181 4.22 1.74 4.87
C VAL A 181 3.18 2.02 5.95
N GLY A 182 3.63 2.35 7.16
CA GLY A 182 2.77 2.71 8.28
C GLY A 182 2.73 4.22 8.54
N PHE A 183 1.76 4.64 9.36
CA PHE A 183 1.53 6.05 9.68
C PHE A 183 1.58 6.28 11.19
N ILE A 184 2.51 7.13 11.64
CA ILE A 184 2.64 7.51 13.06
C ILE A 184 1.93 8.85 13.28
N PRO A 185 1.02 8.95 14.26
CA PRO A 185 0.38 10.22 14.61
C PRO A 185 1.41 11.28 15.03
N ILE A 186 1.36 12.48 14.43
CA ILE A 186 2.16 13.64 14.87
C ILE A 186 1.77 13.99 16.32
N GLY A 187 2.79 14.21 17.17
CA GLY A 187 2.60 14.45 18.60
C GLY A 187 2.70 13.19 19.47
N ASN A 188 2.63 11.99 18.88
CA ASN A 188 2.81 10.72 19.60
C ASN A 188 4.30 10.28 19.62
N THR A 189 5.21 11.24 19.83
CA THR A 189 6.65 10.98 20.04
C THR A 189 6.95 10.88 21.53
N ALA A 190 6.29 9.95 22.21
CA ALA A 190 6.91 9.32 23.37
C ALA A 190 7.62 8.05 22.86
N GLU A 191 8.94 7.98 23.05
CA GLU A 191 9.72 6.73 23.07
C GLU A 191 9.80 5.87 21.80
N LYS A 192 10.39 6.41 20.71
CA LYS A 192 11.19 5.56 19.78
C LYS A 192 12.48 6.27 19.37
N GLN A 193 13.22 6.79 20.34
CA GLN A 193 14.66 6.98 20.20
C GLN A 193 15.34 5.72 20.74
N GLY A 194 15.76 4.80 19.87
CA GLY A 194 16.50 3.63 20.33
C GLY A 194 16.41 2.38 19.46
N CYS A 195 16.71 2.49 18.16
CA CYS A 195 17.25 1.31 17.46
C CYS A 195 18.15 1.79 16.33
N ASN A 196 19.38 2.17 16.70
CA ASN A 196 20.48 2.20 15.74
C ASN A 196 20.80 0.76 15.39
N VAL A 197 20.32 0.29 14.24
CA VAL A 197 20.91 -0.89 13.60
C VAL A 197 22.24 -0.42 13.03
N LYS A 198 23.33 -0.77 13.73
CA LYS A 198 24.68 -0.79 13.17
C LYS A 198 24.79 -1.93 12.18
#